data_AF-A0A929HQK3-F1
#
_entry.id   AF-A0A929HQK3-F1
#
_cell.length_a   1.000
_cell.length_b   1.000
_cell.length_c   1.000
_cell.angle_alpha   90.00
_cell.angle_beta   90.00
_cell.angle_gamma   90.00
#
_symmetry.space_group_name_H-M   'P 1'
#
loop_
_entity.id
_entity.type
_entity.pdbx_description
1 polymer ?
#
loop_
_entity_poly.entity_id
_entity_poly.type
_entity_poly.pdbx_seq_one_letter_code
_entity_poly.pdbx_strand_id
1 'polypeptide(L)'
;MSPTKKLWAPWRMEYILSDKPSGCVFCPEEPVELKSSLIVYDTNHNSVFLNKFPYTCGHLMVAPKLHTNSLDGLSVEDSSELFSLVKSSIALLREEFNPDGFNVGMNIGKAAGAGIEEHIHMHIVPRWNGDTNFMPVLADTHVVPEHLNDTYDKLRARFIKL
;
A
#
# COMPACT_ATOMS: atom_id res chain seq x y z
N MET A 1 3.26 -2.09 -33.92
CA MET A 1 2.85 -2.04 -32.50
C MET A 1 3.97 -2.69 -31.69
N SER A 2 4.58 -1.96 -30.76
CA SER A 2 5.57 -2.55 -29.85
C SER A 2 4.91 -3.71 -29.08
N PRO A 3 5.54 -4.89 -28.96
CA PRO A 3 5.00 -5.95 -28.14
C PRO A 3 4.80 -5.45 -26.71
N THR A 4 3.64 -5.76 -26.13
CA THR A 4 3.29 -5.42 -24.76
C THR A 4 4.34 -6.02 -23.84
N LYS A 5 5.16 -5.17 -23.20
CA LYS A 5 6.12 -5.60 -22.19
C LYS A 5 5.32 -6.19 -21.03
N LYS A 6 5.44 -7.49 -20.81
CA LYS A 6 4.75 -8.20 -19.72
C LYS A 6 5.46 -7.87 -18.41
N LEU A 7 4.72 -7.36 -17.44
CA LEU A 7 5.18 -7.25 -16.05
C LEU A 7 5.02 -8.62 -15.39
N TRP A 8 6.12 -9.17 -14.86
CA TRP A 8 6.14 -10.44 -14.14
C TRP A 8 6.01 -10.18 -12.64
N ALA A 9 5.10 -10.88 -11.97
CA ALA A 9 4.85 -10.74 -10.54
C ALA A 9 4.66 -12.10 -9.83
N PRO A 10 5.67 -12.97 -9.78
CA PRO A 10 5.55 -14.36 -9.30
C PRO A 10 5.11 -14.49 -7.84
N TRP A 11 5.48 -13.57 -6.95
CA TRP A 11 4.97 -13.53 -5.57
C TRP A 11 3.45 -13.34 -5.49
N ARG A 12 2.83 -12.80 -6.55
CA ARG A 12 1.36 -12.73 -6.64
C ARG A 12 0.74 -14.12 -6.58
N MET A 13 1.45 -15.17 -6.98
CA MET A 13 1.01 -16.55 -6.82
C MET A 13 0.94 -16.95 -5.34
N GLU A 14 1.91 -16.57 -4.51
CA GLU A 14 1.83 -16.83 -3.05
C GLU A 14 0.63 -16.14 -2.43
N TYR A 15 0.33 -14.89 -2.82
CA TYR A 15 -0.89 -14.21 -2.38
C TYR A 15 -2.17 -14.90 -2.89
N ILE A 16 -2.21 -15.28 -4.16
CA ILE A 16 -3.36 -15.98 -4.77
C ILE A 16 -3.61 -17.33 -4.09
N LEU A 17 -2.54 -18.03 -3.71
CA LEU A 17 -2.55 -19.36 -3.12
C LEU A 17 -2.67 -19.32 -1.58
N SER A 18 -2.40 -18.19 -0.94
CA SER A 18 -2.54 -18.02 0.51
C SER A 18 -4.01 -18.01 0.93
N ASP A 19 -4.27 -18.50 2.14
CA ASP A 19 -5.58 -18.40 2.76
C ASP A 19 -5.95 -16.92 2.88
N LYS A 20 -6.99 -16.52 2.14
CA LYS A 20 -7.51 -15.17 2.24
C LYS A 20 -8.10 -15.00 3.64
N PRO A 21 -7.69 -13.99 4.41
CA PRO A 21 -8.27 -13.77 5.72
C PRO A 21 -9.79 -13.65 5.59
N SER A 22 -10.52 -14.27 6.51
CA SER A 22 -11.96 -14.08 6.62
C SER A 22 -12.21 -12.64 7.06
N GLY A 23 -12.64 -11.78 6.14
CA GLY A 23 -12.94 -10.38 6.42
C GLY A 23 -12.12 -9.39 5.59
N CYS A 24 -12.27 -8.09 5.90
CA CYS A 24 -11.56 -7.02 5.21
C CYS A 24 -10.29 -6.64 5.96
N VAL A 25 -9.14 -6.64 5.28
CA VAL A 25 -7.84 -6.28 5.87
C VAL A 25 -7.76 -4.82 6.34
N PHE A 26 -8.64 -3.95 5.83
CA PHE A 26 -8.74 -2.55 6.22
C PHE A 26 -9.80 -2.31 7.31
N CYS A 27 -10.49 -3.36 7.75
CA CYS A 27 -11.44 -3.33 8.86
C CYS A 27 -10.95 -4.30 9.95
N PRO A 28 -9.87 -3.96 10.69
CA PRO A 28 -9.36 -4.81 11.75
C PRO A 28 -10.40 -5.03 12.85
N GLU A 29 -10.36 -6.19 13.49
CA GLU A 29 -11.21 -6.50 14.64
C GLU A 29 -10.79 -5.66 15.86
N GLU A 30 -11.76 -5.32 16.70
CA GLU A 30 -11.51 -4.62 17.96
C GLU A 30 -11.20 -5.61 19.10
N PRO A 31 -10.21 -5.32 19.98
CA PRO A 31 -9.36 -4.12 19.98
C PRO A 31 -8.29 -4.15 18.88
N VAL A 32 -8.11 -3.04 18.17
CA VAL A 32 -7.14 -2.97 17.07
C VAL A 32 -5.69 -3.05 17.57
N GLU A 33 -4.98 -4.10 17.19
CA GLU A 33 -3.53 -4.19 17.33
C GLU A 33 -2.85 -3.66 16.06
N LEU A 34 -2.23 -2.48 16.17
CA LEU A 34 -1.70 -1.75 15.01
C LEU A 34 -0.59 -2.51 14.27
N LYS A 35 0.34 -3.14 15.01
CA LYS A 35 1.52 -3.78 14.40
C LYS A 35 1.16 -5.05 13.63
N SER A 36 0.29 -5.90 14.20
CA SER A 36 -0.20 -7.09 13.50
C SER A 36 -1.10 -6.73 12.31
N SER A 37 -1.81 -5.60 12.38
CA SER A 37 -2.61 -5.05 11.27
C SER A 37 -1.79 -4.22 10.26
N LEU A 38 -0.48 -4.05 10.48
CA LEU A 38 0.42 -3.21 9.69
C LEU A 38 -0.03 -1.74 9.56
N ILE A 39 -0.77 -1.22 10.54
CA ILE A 39 -1.21 0.19 10.58
C ILE A 39 -0.07 1.06 11.10
N VAL A 40 0.52 1.86 10.22
CA VAL A 40 1.60 2.80 10.59
C VAL A 40 1.06 4.13 11.10
N TYR A 41 -0.18 4.48 10.77
CA TYR A 41 -0.85 5.68 11.27
C TYR A 41 -2.37 5.51 11.26
N ASP A 42 -3.06 5.99 12.29
CA ASP A 42 -4.51 5.87 12.41
C ASP A 42 -5.09 7.24 12.78
N THR A 43 -6.19 7.62 12.12
CA THR A 43 -6.86 8.91 12.30
C THR A 43 -8.38 8.72 12.44
N ASN A 44 -9.18 9.78 12.38
CA ASN A 44 -10.62 9.65 12.61
C ASN A 44 -11.36 9.02 11.44
N HIS A 45 -10.97 9.33 10.19
CA HIS A 45 -11.68 8.84 9.00
C HIS A 45 -10.86 7.82 8.21
N ASN A 46 -9.53 7.81 8.35
CA ASN A 46 -8.64 6.98 7.55
C ASN A 46 -7.52 6.34 8.37
N SER A 47 -6.93 5.29 7.81
CA SER A 47 -5.74 4.64 8.35
C SER A 47 -4.70 4.43 7.25
N VAL A 48 -3.42 4.51 7.62
CA VAL A 48 -2.27 4.27 6.74
C VAL A 48 -1.68 2.92 7.09
N PHE A 49 -1.58 2.05 6.09
CA PHE A 49 -1.11 0.68 6.21
C PHE A 49 0.20 0.51 5.44
N LEU A 50 1.11 -0.29 5.99
CA LEU A 50 2.22 -0.85 5.23
C LEU A 50 1.71 -2.07 4.45
N ASN A 51 1.98 -2.13 3.15
CA ASN A 51 1.56 -3.26 2.34
C ASN A 51 2.38 -4.51 2.69
N LYS A 52 1.69 -5.60 3.06
CA LYS A 52 2.30 -6.90 3.36
C LYS A 52 3.06 -7.49 2.17
N PHE A 53 2.62 -7.19 0.95
CA PHE A 53 3.23 -7.64 -0.31
C PHE A 53 3.65 -6.41 -1.13
N PRO A 54 4.70 -5.68 -0.69
CA PRO A 54 5.05 -4.40 -1.26
C PRO A 54 5.65 -4.55 -2.67
N TYR A 55 5.39 -3.59 -3.58
CA TYR A 55 6.07 -3.55 -4.88
C TYR A 55 7.53 -3.09 -4.71
N THR A 56 7.75 -2.17 -3.78
CA THR A 56 9.04 -1.60 -3.40
C THR A 56 9.02 -1.29 -1.90
N CYS A 57 10.20 -1.13 -1.29
CA CYS A 57 10.29 -0.71 0.11
C CYS A 57 9.49 0.58 0.35
N GLY A 58 8.73 0.62 1.44
CA GLY A 58 7.87 1.76 1.78
C GLY A 58 6.55 1.85 1.01
N HIS A 59 6.10 0.78 0.35
CA HIS A 59 4.76 0.74 -0.27
C HIS A 59 3.67 0.87 0.81
N LEU A 60 3.04 2.05 0.86
CA LEU A 60 1.94 2.37 1.76
C LEU A 60 0.59 2.28 1.07
N MET A 61 -0.46 2.09 1.86
CA MET A 61 -1.86 2.18 1.45
C MET A 61 -2.60 3.10 2.42
N VAL A 62 -3.39 4.04 1.90
CA VAL A 62 -4.32 4.83 2.72
C VAL A 62 -5.73 4.32 2.43
N ALA A 63 -6.47 3.91 3.46
CA ALA A 63 -7.83 3.43 3.32
C ALA A 63 -8.77 4.15 4.29
N PRO A 64 -10.01 4.47 3.88
CA PRO A 64 -11.03 4.98 4.77
C PRO A 64 -11.44 3.91 5.77
N LYS A 65 -11.82 4.32 6.99
CA LYS A 65 -12.42 3.42 7.99
C LYS A 65 -13.80 2.95 7.55
N LEU A 66 -14.50 3.75 6.73
CA LEU A 66 -15.72 3.34 6.05
C LEU A 66 -15.42 2.17 5.09
N HIS A 67 -16.10 1.05 5.31
CA HIS A 67 -16.06 -0.09 4.39
C HIS A 67 -16.87 0.22 3.13
N THR A 68 -16.19 0.61 2.05
CA THR A 68 -16.83 0.96 0.77
C THR A 68 -15.94 0.63 -0.42
N ASN A 69 -16.54 0.24 -1.53
CA ASN A 69 -15.86 0.07 -2.82
C ASN A 69 -16.00 1.30 -3.74
N SER A 70 -16.66 2.36 -3.27
CA SER A 70 -17.01 3.55 -4.04
C SER A 70 -16.23 4.76 -3.53
N LEU A 71 -15.41 5.34 -4.41
CA LEU A 71 -14.68 6.59 -4.14
C LEU A 71 -15.61 7.80 -4.14
N ASP A 72 -16.59 7.80 -5.02
CA ASP A 72 -17.63 8.82 -5.16
C ASP A 72 -18.67 8.79 -4.03
N GLY A 73 -18.69 7.72 -3.23
CA GLY A 73 -19.50 7.59 -2.02
C GLY A 73 -18.84 8.13 -0.75
N LEU A 74 -17.59 8.60 -0.82
CA LEU A 74 -16.91 9.20 0.34
C LEU A 74 -17.46 10.59 0.66
N SER A 75 -17.52 10.91 1.96
CA SER A 75 -17.79 12.28 2.38
C SER A 75 -16.62 13.21 2.01
N VAL A 76 -16.86 14.52 2.07
CA VAL A 76 -15.80 15.52 1.85
C VAL A 76 -14.72 15.39 2.90
N GLU A 77 -15.11 15.07 4.13
CA GLU A 77 -14.21 14.86 5.27
C GLU A 77 -13.33 13.63 5.05
N ASP A 78 -13.93 12.48 4.69
CA ASP A 78 -13.19 11.23 4.45
C ASP A 78 -12.18 11.40 3.31
N SER A 79 -12.62 11.98 2.19
CA SER A 79 -11.78 12.17 1.00
C SER A 79 -10.68 13.23 1.22
N SER A 80 -10.98 14.32 1.93
CA SER A 80 -10.00 15.35 2.27
C SER A 80 -8.91 14.83 3.21
N GLU A 81 -9.29 14.07 4.25
CA GLU A 81 -8.32 13.46 5.16
C GLU A 81 -7.49 12.39 4.42
N LEU A 82 -8.11 11.58 3.55
CA LEU A 82 -7.41 10.60 2.71
C LEU A 82 -6.30 11.27 1.89
N PHE A 83 -6.62 12.33 1.13
CA PHE A 83 -5.62 13.02 0.31
C PHE A 83 -4.58 13.78 1.16
N SER A 84 -4.95 14.26 2.34
CA SER A 84 -4.00 14.86 3.28
C SER A 84 -2.98 13.83 3.76
N LEU A 85 -3.44 12.63 4.15
CA LEU A 85 -2.57 11.52 4.52
C LEU A 85 -1.68 11.05 3.38
N VAL A 86 -2.19 11.03 2.14
CA VAL A 86 -1.39 10.72 0.95
C VAL A 86 -0.24 11.72 0.79
N LYS A 87 -0.52 13.02 0.92
CA LYS A 87 0.52 14.07 0.84
C LYS A 87 1.57 13.91 1.93
N SER A 88 1.14 13.69 3.18
CA SER A 88 2.05 13.49 4.32
C SER A 88 2.90 12.23 4.14
N SER A 89 2.31 11.14 3.66
CA SER A 89 3.00 9.89 3.37
C SER A 89 4.08 10.07 2.31
N ILE A 90 3.79 10.79 1.22
CA ILE A 90 4.79 11.09 0.17
C ILE A 90 5.95 11.92 0.73
N ALA A 91 5.66 12.95 1.54
CA ALA A 91 6.70 13.78 2.14
C ALA A 91 7.61 12.95 3.06
N LEU A 92 7.01 12.14 3.94
CA LEU A 92 7.72 11.26 4.86
C LEU A 92 8.57 10.23 4.13
N LEU A 93 8.00 9.53 3.15
CA LEU A 93 8.72 8.55 2.33
C LEU A 93 9.88 9.20 1.55
N ARG A 94 9.72 10.46 1.13
CA ARG A 94 10.78 11.21 0.46
C ARG A 94 11.96 11.45 1.38
N GLU A 95 11.71 11.85 2.62
CA GLU A 95 12.74 12.08 3.62
C GLU A 95 13.43 10.79 4.07
N GLU A 96 12.66 9.72 4.26
CA GLU A 96 13.17 8.47 4.84
C GLU A 96 13.96 7.64 3.82
N PHE A 97 13.47 7.53 2.58
CA PHE A 97 14.02 6.59 1.60
C PHE A 97 14.63 7.25 0.36
N ASN A 98 14.49 8.57 0.19
CA ASN A 98 14.99 9.31 -0.96
C ASN A 98 14.69 8.64 -2.33
N PRO A 99 13.41 8.34 -2.65
CA PRO A 99 13.01 7.81 -3.95
C PRO A 99 13.10 8.87 -5.06
N ASP A 100 13.34 8.41 -6.29
CA ASP A 100 13.36 9.24 -7.50
C ASP A 100 11.96 9.67 -7.96
N GLY A 101 10.92 8.94 -7.53
CA GLY A 101 9.54 9.22 -7.89
C GLY A 101 8.52 8.38 -7.13
N PHE A 102 7.24 8.51 -7.48
CA PHE A 102 6.14 7.78 -6.86
C PHE A 102 5.10 7.35 -7.88
N ASN A 103 4.51 6.17 -7.70
CA ASN A 103 3.19 5.87 -8.25
C ASN A 103 2.15 6.00 -7.15
N VAL A 104 1.08 6.73 -7.45
CA VAL A 104 -0.04 6.93 -6.54
C VAL A 104 -1.32 6.63 -7.30
N GLY A 105 -2.18 5.77 -6.77
CA GLY A 105 -3.41 5.40 -7.47
C GLY A 105 -4.27 4.36 -6.75
N MET A 106 -5.47 4.18 -7.28
CA MET A 106 -6.49 3.26 -6.78
C MET A 106 -6.95 2.36 -7.92
N ASN A 107 -7.23 1.10 -7.60
CA ASN A 107 -7.91 0.19 -8.50
C ASN A 107 -9.35 0.04 -8.00
N ILE A 108 -10.34 0.46 -8.80
CA ILE A 108 -11.76 0.41 -8.43
C ILE A 108 -12.48 -0.61 -9.31
N GLY A 109 -13.04 -1.64 -8.68
CA GLY A 109 -13.70 -2.76 -9.34
C GLY A 109 -12.74 -3.81 -9.91
N LYS A 110 -13.26 -5.03 -10.09
CA LYS A 110 -12.49 -6.19 -10.58
C LYS A 110 -11.76 -5.94 -11.91
N ALA A 111 -12.40 -5.21 -12.83
CA ALA A 111 -11.82 -4.91 -14.14
C ALA A 111 -10.57 -4.03 -14.05
N ALA A 112 -10.46 -3.18 -13.03
CA ALA A 112 -9.27 -2.36 -12.78
C ALA A 112 -8.16 -3.13 -12.03
N GLY A 113 -8.38 -4.41 -11.70
CA GLY A 113 -7.41 -5.23 -10.97
C GLY A 113 -7.42 -5.00 -9.45
N ALA A 114 -8.53 -4.53 -8.88
CA ALA A 114 -8.70 -4.44 -7.44
C ALA A 114 -8.45 -5.80 -6.78
N GLY A 115 -7.43 -5.87 -5.92
CA GLY A 115 -7.12 -7.09 -5.17
C GLY A 115 -8.11 -7.35 -4.03
N ILE A 116 -8.68 -6.26 -3.49
CA ILE A 116 -9.74 -6.23 -2.48
C ILE A 116 -10.85 -5.37 -3.08
N GLU A 117 -11.87 -6.03 -3.62
CA GLU A 117 -12.90 -5.37 -4.42
C GLU A 117 -13.86 -4.52 -3.55
N GLU A 118 -14.12 -4.96 -2.33
CA GLU A 118 -15.14 -4.35 -1.45
C GLU A 118 -14.64 -3.13 -0.66
N HIS A 119 -13.34 -2.84 -0.67
CA HIS A 119 -12.76 -1.76 0.13
C HIS A 119 -11.68 -0.99 -0.62
N ILE A 120 -11.97 0.27 -0.92
CA ILE A 120 -11.07 1.17 -1.63
C ILE A 120 -9.83 1.55 -0.81
N HIS A 121 -8.69 1.65 -1.49
CA HIS A 121 -7.44 2.06 -0.86
C HIS A 121 -6.53 2.71 -1.90
N MET A 122 -5.86 3.79 -1.48
CA MET A 122 -4.89 4.52 -2.29
C MET A 122 -3.50 3.94 -2.06
N HIS A 123 -2.91 3.37 -3.11
CA HIS A 123 -1.52 2.94 -3.10
C HIS A 123 -0.58 4.13 -3.21
N ILE A 124 0.52 4.08 -2.47
CA ILE A 124 1.64 5.02 -2.54
C ILE A 124 2.91 4.19 -2.64
N VAL A 125 3.49 4.13 -3.83
CA VAL A 125 4.63 3.26 -4.15
C VAL A 125 5.85 4.13 -4.46
N PRO A 126 6.86 4.21 -3.58
CA PRO A 126 8.16 4.83 -3.87
C PRO A 126 8.85 4.13 -5.04
N ARG A 127 9.45 4.88 -5.96
CA ARG A 127 10.11 4.37 -7.15
C ARG A 127 11.55 4.86 -7.26
N TRP A 128 12.43 4.02 -7.78
CA TRP A 128 13.81 4.36 -8.11
C TRP A 128 14.10 4.02 -9.58
N ASN A 129 15.00 4.78 -10.19
CA ASN A 129 15.50 4.45 -11.52
C ASN A 129 16.14 3.06 -11.50
N GLY A 130 15.55 2.11 -12.23
CA GLY A 130 16.02 0.71 -12.25
C GLY A 130 15.46 -0.18 -11.14
N ASP A 131 14.46 0.23 -10.37
CA ASP A 131 13.80 -0.69 -9.41
C ASP A 131 13.07 -1.88 -10.08
N THR A 132 12.82 -1.77 -11.39
CA THR A 132 12.26 -2.81 -12.27
C THR A 132 13.36 -3.47 -13.10
N ASN A 133 14.51 -3.71 -12.47
CA ASN A 133 15.66 -4.37 -13.09
C ASN A 133 15.42 -5.87 -13.34
N PHE A 134 16.40 -6.51 -13.97
CA PHE A 134 16.40 -7.90 -14.44
C PHE A 134 16.16 -8.97 -13.36
N MET A 135 16.45 -8.68 -12.08
CA MET A 135 16.36 -9.64 -10.96
C MET A 135 14.95 -10.26 -10.78
N PRO A 136 13.86 -9.48 -10.69
CA PRO A 136 12.51 -10.04 -10.67
C PRO A 136 12.07 -10.78 -11.94
N VAL A 137 12.80 -10.63 -13.05
CA VAL A 137 12.51 -11.32 -14.32
C VAL A 137 13.23 -12.68 -14.41
N LEU A 138 14.36 -12.85 -13.73
CA LEU A 138 15.15 -14.09 -13.78
C LEU A 138 14.98 -15.01 -12.58
N ALA A 139 14.74 -14.46 -11.39
CA ALA A 139 14.87 -15.20 -10.14
C ALA A 139 13.55 -15.35 -9.38
N ASP A 140 12.43 -14.91 -9.97
CA ASP A 140 11.12 -14.83 -9.31
C ASP A 140 11.14 -14.15 -7.94
N THR A 141 12.17 -13.33 -7.70
CA THR A 141 12.52 -12.76 -6.41
C THR A 141 12.67 -11.27 -6.57
N HIS A 142 11.88 -10.50 -5.81
CA HIS A 142 12.20 -9.11 -5.54
C HIS A 142 13.14 -9.03 -4.36
N VAL A 143 14.24 -8.30 -4.53
CA VAL A 143 15.06 -7.87 -3.40
C VAL A 143 14.39 -6.63 -2.83
N VAL A 144 13.53 -6.82 -1.82
CA VAL A 144 13.18 -5.72 -0.91
C VAL A 144 14.33 -5.65 0.09
N PRO A 145 15.15 -4.58 0.06
CA PRO A 145 16.41 -4.53 0.81
C PRO A 145 16.23 -4.44 2.33
N GLU A 146 15.00 -4.27 2.80
CA GLU A 146 14.66 -4.14 4.22
C GLU A 146 13.50 -5.06 4.60
N HIS A 147 13.58 -5.65 5.79
CA HIS A 147 12.54 -6.54 6.30
C HIS A 147 11.28 -5.74 6.67
N LEU A 148 10.10 -6.32 6.43
CA LEU A 148 8.80 -5.64 6.62
C LEU A 148 8.63 -5.04 8.03
N ASN A 149 9.07 -5.75 9.07
CA ASN A 149 8.99 -5.27 10.45
C ASN A 149 9.88 -4.05 10.70
N ASP A 150 11.07 -4.01 10.10
CA ASP A 150 12.00 -2.89 10.28
C ASP A 150 11.47 -1.65 9.56
N THR A 151 10.92 -1.83 8.35
CA THR A 151 10.23 -0.78 7.60
C THR A 151 9.02 -0.27 8.37
N TYR A 152 8.23 -1.15 8.98
CA TYR A 152 7.08 -0.76 9.82
C TYR A 152 7.52 0.10 11.00
N ASP A 153 8.52 -0.34 11.78
CA ASP A 153 8.94 0.36 12.99
C ASP A 153 9.52 1.76 12.64
N LYS A 154 10.29 1.87 11.56
CA LYS A 154 10.78 3.16 11.03
C LYS A 154 9.64 4.10 10.65
N LEU A 155 8.72 3.62 9.81
CA LEU A 155 7.60 4.43 9.33
C LEU A 155 6.71 4.87 10.50
N ARG A 156 6.37 3.96 11.41
CA ARG A 156 5.57 4.28 12.60
C ARG A 156 6.20 5.38 13.44
N ALA A 157 7.52 5.33 13.65
CA ALA A 157 8.24 6.35 14.40
C ALA A 157 8.23 7.74 13.73
N ARG A 158 8.14 7.80 12.40
CA ARG A 158 8.00 9.05 11.64
C ARG A 158 6.57 9.58 11.71
N PHE A 159 5.57 8.72 11.52
CA PHE A 159 4.16 9.09 11.54
C PHE A 159 3.68 9.63 12.89
N ILE A 160 4.22 9.15 14.02
CA ILE A 160 3.89 9.67 15.36
C ILE A 160 4.29 11.16 15.54
N LYS A 161 5.13 11.71 14.65
CA LYS A 161 5.59 13.11 14.73
C LYS A 161 4.78 14.08 13.85
N LEU A 162 3.81 13.58 13.08
CA LEU A 162 2.86 14.39 12.32
C LEU A 162 1.76 14.94 13.24
#